data_AF-A0ABD0RTD9-F1
#
_entry.id   AF-A0ABD0RTD9-F1
#
_cell.length_a   1.000
_cell.length_b   1.000
_cell.length_c   1.000
_cell.angle_alpha   90.00
_cell.angle_beta   90.00
_cell.angle_gamma   90.00
#
_symmetry.space_group_name_H-M   'P 1'
#
loop_
_entity.id
_entity.type
_entity.pdbx_description
1 polymer ?
#
loop_
_entity_poly.entity_id
_entity_poly.type
_entity_poly.pdbx_seq_one_letter_code
_entity_poly.pdbx_strand_id
1 'polypeptide(L)'
;MPTTSDYYDYSLTNEDDICIKKNAIQFGKAITPVFFITIALFSCVGNTLVLWVLVKYENLKSLTNTLLLNLALSDLIFTFGLPFWAYYYMYGWTLGDPACKAVHFVFYMGYYSSIIILTVLTVHHYMAVVHPMPVVMSRKSLHCYATSVVIWIISLCAAIPQAKFNSVVPNSVDVFMDAQNNGTNVILLCDFDERRGVFLLGMGAVQCGHISGLSDFMGNCSFW
;
A
#
# COMPACT_ATOMS: atom_id res chain seq x y z
N MET A 1 -21.11 -15.19 -44.41
CA MET A 1 -20.97 -15.60 -42.99
C MET A 1 -19.49 -15.58 -42.66
N PRO A 2 -19.00 -14.64 -41.84
CA PRO A 2 -17.63 -14.68 -41.33
C PRO A 2 -17.59 -15.50 -40.03
N THR A 3 -16.69 -16.47 -39.98
CA THR A 3 -16.43 -17.28 -38.79
C THR A 3 -15.47 -16.55 -37.86
N THR A 4 -15.93 -16.43 -36.62
CA THR A 4 -15.24 -16.06 -35.39
C THR A 4 -13.94 -16.85 -35.19
N SER A 5 -12.80 -16.17 -35.13
CA SER A 5 -11.97 -16.10 -33.91
C SER A 5 -10.67 -15.36 -34.23
N ASP A 6 -10.65 -14.07 -33.92
CA ASP A 6 -9.45 -13.30 -33.63
C ASP A 6 -8.80 -13.83 -32.34
N TYR A 7 -8.30 -15.07 -32.38
CA TYR A 7 -7.54 -15.69 -31.30
C TYR A 7 -6.06 -15.50 -31.63
N TYR A 8 -5.51 -14.40 -31.12
CA TYR A 8 -4.13 -13.95 -31.29
C TYR A 8 -3.12 -15.10 -31.26
N ASP A 9 -2.52 -15.33 -32.42
CA ASP A 9 -1.29 -16.07 -32.62
C ASP A 9 -0.14 -15.35 -31.88
N TYR A 10 0.33 -15.97 -30.79
CA TYR A 10 1.50 -15.52 -30.04
C TYR A 10 2.61 -16.58 -30.10
N SER A 11 2.75 -17.23 -31.26
CA SER A 11 3.82 -18.22 -31.52
C SER A 11 4.82 -17.74 -32.57
N LEU A 12 5.40 -16.56 -32.38
CA LEU A 12 6.67 -16.15 -32.99
C LEU A 12 7.29 -15.02 -32.17
N THR A 13 8.01 -15.37 -31.10
CA THR A 13 8.93 -14.43 -30.43
C THR A 13 10.35 -14.90 -30.69
N ASN A 14 11.16 -14.03 -31.30
CA ASN A 14 12.56 -14.29 -31.61
C ASN A 14 13.33 -14.68 -30.33
N GLU A 15 14.31 -15.58 -30.43
CA GLU A 15 15.17 -15.98 -29.31
C GLU A 15 15.85 -14.78 -28.63
N ASP A 16 16.14 -13.73 -29.39
CA ASP A 16 16.74 -12.47 -28.93
C ASP A 16 15.81 -11.68 -27.98
N ASP A 17 14.50 -11.62 -28.26
CA ASP A 17 13.53 -10.92 -27.41
C ASP A 17 13.34 -11.64 -26.07
N ILE A 18 13.39 -12.96 -26.08
CA ILE A 18 13.33 -13.81 -24.89
C ILE A 18 14.58 -13.58 -24.01
N CYS A 19 15.76 -13.45 -24.61
CA CYS A 19 17.02 -13.21 -23.90
C CYS A 19 17.06 -11.84 -23.23
N ILE A 20 16.67 -10.77 -23.95
CA ILE A 20 16.62 -9.41 -23.40
C ILE A 20 15.62 -9.34 -22.24
N LYS A 21 14.44 -9.97 -22.39
CA LYS A 21 13.43 -10.03 -21.32
C LYS A 21 13.93 -10.80 -20.10
N LYS A 22 14.65 -11.91 -20.27
CA LYS A 22 15.26 -12.69 -19.17
C LYS A 22 16.30 -11.87 -18.39
N ASN A 23 17.20 -11.18 -19.09
CA ASN A 23 18.23 -10.34 -18.46
C ASN A 23 17.61 -9.16 -17.69
N ALA A 24 16.59 -8.52 -18.26
CA ALA A 24 15.86 -7.45 -17.58
C ALA A 24 15.11 -7.94 -16.34
N ILE A 25 14.47 -9.12 -16.41
CA ILE A 25 13.79 -9.74 -15.26
C ILE A 25 14.80 -10.15 -14.18
N GLN A 26 15.94 -10.72 -14.54
CA GLN A 26 16.99 -11.09 -13.57
C GLN A 26 17.59 -9.86 -12.87
N PHE A 27 17.86 -8.80 -13.62
CA PHE A 27 18.33 -7.54 -13.05
C PHE A 27 17.28 -6.93 -12.10
N GLY A 28 16.01 -6.93 -12.51
CA GLY A 28 14.88 -6.52 -11.66
C GLY A 28 14.79 -7.33 -10.36
N LYS A 29 14.85 -8.66 -10.45
CA LYS A 29 14.81 -9.55 -9.29
C LYS A 29 15.95 -9.30 -8.29
N ALA A 30 17.12 -8.85 -8.75
CA ALA A 30 18.25 -8.53 -7.89
C ALA A 30 18.17 -7.13 -7.26
N ILE A 31 17.75 -6.12 -8.03
CA ILE A 31 17.74 -4.72 -7.57
C ILE A 31 16.54 -4.39 -6.68
N THR A 32 15.37 -4.96 -6.98
CA THR A 32 14.13 -4.74 -6.22
C THR A 32 14.24 -5.06 -4.73
N PRO A 33 14.75 -6.22 -4.29
CA PRO A 33 14.88 -6.51 -2.86
C PRO A 33 15.87 -5.58 -2.17
N VAL A 34 16.97 -5.20 -2.83
CA VAL A 34 17.94 -4.23 -2.28
C VAL A 34 17.26 -2.89 -2.02
N PHE A 35 16.47 -2.42 -2.98
CA PHE A 35 15.72 -1.16 -2.86
C PHE A 35 14.67 -1.20 -1.75
N PHE A 36 13.94 -2.30 -1.59
CA PHE A 36 12.96 -2.44 -0.50
C PHE A 36 13.62 -2.50 0.87
N ILE A 37 14.74 -3.19 1.01
CA ILE A 37 15.48 -3.24 2.28
C ILE A 37 16.07 -1.87 2.63
N THR A 38 16.63 -1.13 1.67
CA THR A 38 17.17 0.21 1.96
C THR A 38 16.06 1.16 2.39
N ILE A 39 14.92 1.18 1.68
CA ILE A 39 13.75 1.97 2.09
C ILE A 39 13.28 1.55 3.49
N ALA A 40 13.20 0.25 3.76
CA ALA A 40 12.76 -0.23 5.06
C ALA A 40 13.68 0.25 6.18
N LEU A 41 15.00 0.25 5.98
CA LEU A 41 15.96 0.76 6.96
C LEU A 41 15.78 2.26 7.19
N PHE A 42 15.74 3.06 6.13
CA PHE A 42 15.56 4.52 6.24
C PHE A 42 14.22 4.87 6.90
N SER A 43 13.15 4.18 6.51
CA SER A 43 11.82 4.37 7.07
C SER A 43 11.76 3.97 8.55
N CYS A 44 12.31 2.81 8.92
CA CYS A 44 12.38 2.38 10.31
C CYS A 44 13.14 3.40 11.17
N VAL A 45 14.32 3.83 10.74
CA VAL A 45 15.14 4.79 11.49
C VAL A 45 14.43 6.14 11.60
N GLY A 46 13.94 6.68 10.47
CA GLY A 46 13.25 7.97 10.43
C GLY A 46 11.97 7.98 11.26
N ASN A 47 11.06 7.04 11.04
CA ASN A 47 9.78 7.00 11.73
C ASN A 47 9.90 6.64 13.21
N THR A 48 10.85 5.78 13.58
CA THR A 48 11.13 5.51 15.00
C THR A 48 11.70 6.74 15.70
N LEU A 49 12.58 7.50 15.04
CA LEU A 49 13.12 8.75 15.59
C LEU A 49 12.02 9.79 15.77
N VAL A 50 11.14 9.98 14.79
CA VAL A 50 9.98 10.86 14.90
C VAL A 50 9.08 10.45 16.06
N LEU A 51 8.75 9.16 16.17
CA LEU A 51 7.94 8.63 17.27
C LEU A 51 8.59 8.86 18.63
N TRP A 52 9.90 8.61 18.74
CA TRP A 52 10.66 8.85 19.96
C TRP A 52 10.67 10.33 20.35
N VAL A 53 10.91 11.24 19.40
CA VAL A 53 10.92 12.68 19.66
C VAL A 53 9.53 13.17 20.10
N LEU A 54 8.48 12.74 19.41
CA LEU A 54 7.10 13.14 19.71
C LEU A 54 6.63 12.64 21.08
N VAL A 55 7.00 11.42 21.47
CA VAL A 55 6.62 10.87 22.78
C VAL A 55 7.44 11.50 23.93
N LYS A 56 8.72 11.84 23.67
CA LYS A 56 9.64 12.31 24.72
C LYS A 56 9.60 13.82 24.94
N TYR A 57 9.54 14.60 23.86
CA TYR A 57 9.72 16.06 23.91
C TYR A 57 8.42 16.84 23.66
N GLU A 58 7.48 16.25 22.92
CA GLU A 58 6.23 16.92 22.58
C GLU A 58 5.08 16.47 23.49
N ASN A 59 4.18 17.40 23.79
CA ASN A 59 2.90 17.03 24.39
C ASN A 59 1.92 16.73 23.23
N LEU A 60 1.33 15.53 23.21
CA LEU A 60 0.33 15.08 22.22
C LEU A 60 -1.02 15.83 22.31
N LYS A 61 -1.00 17.08 22.76
CA LYS A 61 -2.17 17.95 22.91
C LYS A 61 -2.53 18.66 21.61
N SER A 62 -1.58 18.79 20.67
CA SER A 62 -1.81 19.38 19.35
C SER A 62 -2.31 18.32 18.36
N LEU A 63 -3.24 18.73 17.49
CA LEU A 63 -3.74 17.93 16.37
C LEU A 63 -2.59 17.48 15.46
N THR A 64 -1.66 18.39 15.13
CA THR A 64 -0.47 18.10 14.32
C THR A 64 0.38 16.99 14.96
N ASN A 65 0.65 17.07 16.26
CA ASN A 65 1.48 16.07 16.95
C ASN A 65 0.81 14.68 16.95
N THR A 66 -0.52 14.65 17.08
CA THR A 66 -1.30 13.40 17.00
C THR A 66 -1.30 12.81 15.58
N LEU A 67 -1.44 13.64 14.55
CA LEU A 67 -1.38 13.20 13.15
C LEU A 67 0.01 12.69 12.77
N LEU A 68 1.07 13.38 13.20
CA LEU A 68 2.46 12.94 12.99
C LEU A 68 2.74 11.59 13.67
N LEU A 69 2.17 11.36 14.85
CA LEU A 69 2.29 10.07 15.54
C LEU A 69 1.56 8.96 14.76
N ASN A 70 0.33 9.21 14.29
CA ASN A 70 -0.39 8.24 13.45
C ASN A 70 0.35 7.97 12.14
N LEU A 71 0.95 8.99 11.53
CA LEU A 71 1.75 8.86 10.31
C LEU A 71 2.95 7.93 10.53
N ALA A 72 3.71 8.16 11.60
CA ALA A 72 4.85 7.31 11.94
C ALA A 72 4.43 5.85 12.19
N LEU A 73 3.29 5.62 12.83
CA LEU A 73 2.74 4.27 13.02
C LEU A 73 2.35 3.62 11.68
N SER A 74 1.65 4.34 10.81
CA SER A 74 1.27 3.86 9.48
C SER A 74 2.48 3.50 8.62
N ASP A 75 3.52 4.33 8.65
CA ASP A 75 4.76 4.09 7.91
C ASP A 75 5.55 2.90 8.47
N LEU A 76 5.56 2.70 9.79
CA LEU A 76 6.16 1.50 10.40
C LEU A 76 5.41 0.21 10.03
N ILE A 77 4.07 0.26 10.00
CA ILE A 77 3.22 -0.86 9.56
C ILE A 77 3.48 -1.18 8.08
N PHE A 78 3.53 -0.17 7.23
CA PHE A 78 3.90 -0.32 5.82
C PHE A 78 5.30 -0.94 5.68
N THR A 79 6.25 -0.44 6.47
CA THR A 79 7.64 -0.89 6.45
C THR A 79 7.79 -2.34 6.88
N PHE A 80 6.95 -2.83 7.81
CA PHE A 80 6.94 -4.23 8.20
C PHE A 80 6.59 -5.18 7.04
N GLY A 81 5.82 -4.71 6.05
CA GLY A 81 5.51 -5.48 4.84
C GLY A 81 6.67 -5.57 3.83
N LEU A 82 7.56 -4.57 3.79
CA LEU A 82 8.64 -4.49 2.79
C LEU A 82 9.64 -5.67 2.84
N PRO A 83 10.08 -6.18 4.01
CA PRO A 83 10.92 -7.37 4.08
C PRO A 83 10.28 -8.63 3.49
N PHE A 84 8.96 -8.80 3.64
CA PHE A 84 8.24 -9.92 3.03
C PHE A 84 8.19 -9.80 1.51
N TRP A 85 8.06 -8.58 0.99
CA TRP A 85 8.18 -8.32 -0.45
C TRP A 85 9.60 -8.61 -0.96
N ALA A 86 10.63 -8.21 -0.24
CA ALA A 86 12.02 -8.54 -0.61
C ALA A 86 12.24 -10.07 -0.63
N TYR A 87 11.71 -10.79 0.37
CA TYR A 87 11.75 -12.26 0.40
C TYR A 87 11.01 -12.88 -0.79
N TYR A 88 9.81 -12.37 -1.10
CA TYR A 88 9.01 -12.79 -2.24
C TYR A 88 9.76 -12.66 -3.58
N TYR A 89 10.44 -11.53 -3.82
CA TYR A 89 11.20 -11.33 -5.05
C TYR A 89 12.44 -12.23 -5.17
N MET A 90 13.02 -12.65 -4.04
CA MET A 90 14.22 -13.50 -4.00
C MET A 90 13.91 -15.01 -4.12
N TYR A 91 12.89 -15.49 -3.41
CA TYR A 91 12.63 -16.92 -3.25
C TYR A 91 11.25 -17.37 -3.76
N GLY A 92 10.40 -16.43 -4.20
CA GLY A 92 9.00 -16.71 -4.47
C GLY A 92 8.16 -16.84 -3.20
N TRP A 93 6.87 -17.10 -3.37
CA TRP A 93 5.93 -17.13 -2.26
C TRP A 93 5.83 -18.52 -1.61
N THR A 94 6.48 -18.72 -0.46
CA THR A 94 6.50 -20.02 0.24
C THR A 94 5.66 -20.05 1.53
N LEU A 95 5.14 -18.90 1.97
CA LEU A 95 4.44 -18.73 3.25
C LEU A 95 2.95 -19.15 3.22
N GLY A 96 2.46 -19.60 2.06
CA GLY A 96 1.09 -20.05 1.85
C GLY A 96 0.06 -18.92 1.65
N ASP A 97 -1.16 -19.30 1.27
CA ASP A 97 -2.27 -18.36 0.96
C ASP A 97 -2.65 -17.39 2.10
N PRO A 98 -2.78 -17.81 3.37
CA PRO A 98 -3.19 -16.88 4.43
C PRO A 98 -2.13 -15.78 4.67
N ALA A 99 -0.85 -16.11 4.54
CA ALA A 99 0.22 -15.12 4.68
C ALA A 99 0.25 -14.15 3.49
N CYS A 100 -0.07 -14.60 2.27
CA CYS A 100 -0.14 -13.76 1.06
C CYS A 100 -1.18 -12.66 1.27
N LYS A 101 -2.38 -13.05 1.73
CA LYS A 101 -3.45 -12.12 2.05
C LYS A 101 -3.07 -11.18 3.19
N ALA A 102 -2.45 -11.69 4.26
CA ALA A 102 -2.06 -10.89 5.42
C ALA A 102 -0.98 -9.84 5.09
N VAL A 103 0.07 -10.21 4.35
CA VAL A 103 1.15 -9.28 3.97
C VAL A 103 0.62 -8.18 3.06
N HIS A 104 -0.19 -8.52 2.05
CA HIS A 104 -0.82 -7.52 1.20
C HIS A 104 -1.78 -6.62 1.98
N PHE A 105 -2.58 -7.18 2.88
CA PHE A 105 -3.46 -6.41 3.75
C PHE A 105 -2.70 -5.37 4.57
N VAL A 106 -1.65 -5.78 5.28
CA VAL A 106 -0.83 -4.90 6.13
C VAL A 106 -0.14 -3.83 5.30
N PHE A 107 0.42 -4.22 4.16
CA PHE A 107 1.09 -3.29 3.24
C PHE A 107 0.14 -2.21 2.71
N TYR A 108 -1.02 -2.58 2.17
CA TYR A 108 -1.99 -1.62 1.65
C TYR A 108 -2.66 -0.80 2.75
N MET A 109 -2.91 -1.38 3.93
CA MET A 109 -3.44 -0.65 5.08
C MET A 109 -2.48 0.46 5.53
N GLY A 110 -1.18 0.16 5.63
CA GLY A 110 -0.14 1.16 5.92
C GLY A 110 -0.07 2.23 4.82
N TYR A 111 0.00 1.81 3.56
CA TYR A 111 0.08 2.72 2.42
C TYR A 111 -1.10 3.71 2.34
N TYR A 112 -2.35 3.21 2.42
CA TYR A 112 -3.53 4.06 2.33
C TYR A 112 -3.66 4.99 3.55
N SER A 113 -3.34 4.51 4.75
CA SER A 113 -3.39 5.36 5.95
C SER A 113 -2.35 6.48 5.88
N SER A 114 -1.11 6.20 5.47
CA SER A 114 -0.07 7.23 5.30
C SER A 114 -0.49 8.33 4.33
N ILE A 115 -1.07 7.99 3.17
CA ILE A 115 -1.53 8.98 2.17
C ILE A 115 -2.65 9.86 2.73
N ILE A 116 -3.64 9.25 3.40
CA ILE A 116 -4.77 10.01 3.97
C ILE A 116 -4.26 10.95 5.07
N ILE A 117 -3.39 10.47 5.97
CA ILE A 117 -2.82 11.29 7.05
C ILE A 117 -1.99 12.45 6.48
N LEU A 118 -1.14 12.18 5.48
CA LEU A 118 -0.36 13.22 4.81
C LEU A 118 -1.27 14.28 4.19
N THR A 119 -2.36 13.87 3.53
CA THR A 119 -3.32 14.80 2.92
C THR A 119 -3.96 15.69 3.98
N VAL A 120 -4.46 15.09 5.07
CA VAL A 120 -5.06 15.84 6.20
C VAL A 120 -4.05 16.79 6.83
N LEU A 121 -2.80 16.35 7.00
CA LEU A 121 -1.70 17.15 7.54
C LEU A 121 -1.42 18.36 6.63
N THR A 122 -1.31 18.15 5.32
CA THR A 122 -1.11 19.23 4.33
C THR A 122 -2.25 20.24 4.36
N VAL A 123 -3.50 19.78 4.37
CA VAL A 123 -4.69 20.66 4.47
C VAL A 123 -4.67 21.45 5.77
N HIS A 124 -4.34 20.81 6.90
CA HIS A 124 -4.23 21.47 8.19
C HIS A 124 -3.19 22.59 8.18
N HIS A 125 -2.00 22.34 7.64
CA HIS A 125 -0.95 23.37 7.54
C HIS A 125 -1.33 24.49 6.57
N TYR A 126 -1.97 24.16 5.45
CA TYR A 126 -2.47 25.16 4.50
C TYR A 126 -3.49 26.10 5.16
N MET A 127 -4.47 25.54 5.88
CA MET A 127 -5.48 26.33 6.59
C MET A 127 -4.87 27.22 7.67
N ALA A 128 -3.88 26.73 8.41
CA ALA A 128 -3.19 27.52 9.43
C ALA A 128 -2.43 28.73 8.86
N VAL A 129 -1.96 28.63 7.61
CA VAL A 129 -1.25 29.72 6.91
C VAL A 129 -2.23 30.72 6.28
N VAL A 130 -3.29 30.24 5.63
CA VAL A 130 -4.26 31.10 4.90
C VAL A 130 -5.25 31.77 5.86
N HIS A 131 -5.63 31.10 6.93
CA HIS A 131 -6.49 31.64 7.98
C HIS A 131 -5.73 31.60 9.31
N PRO A 132 -5.08 32.70 9.74
CA PRO A 132 -4.47 32.77 11.06
C PRO A 132 -5.59 32.65 12.11
N MET A 133 -5.87 31.42 12.54
CA MET A 133 -6.93 31.15 13.50
C MET A 133 -6.51 31.69 14.87
N PRO A 134 -7.39 32.43 15.57
CA PRO A 134 -7.16 32.75 16.97
C PRO A 134 -7.05 31.47 17.79
N VAL A 135 -6.22 31.53 18.83
CA VAL A 135 -5.67 30.45 19.70
C VAL A 135 -6.74 29.69 20.50
N VAL A 136 -7.79 29.17 19.86
CA VAL A 136 -8.91 28.45 20.50
C VAL A 136 -8.82 26.93 20.26
N MET A 137 -7.78 26.45 19.56
CA MET A 137 -7.59 25.01 19.28
C MET A 137 -6.88 24.24 20.43
N SER A 138 -6.93 24.76 21.66
CA SER A 138 -6.21 24.16 22.81
C SER A 138 -6.99 23.05 23.55
N ARG A 139 -8.22 22.68 23.14
CA ARG A 139 -9.07 21.74 23.91
C ARG A 139 -9.84 20.66 23.13
N LYS A 140 -9.40 20.24 21.93
CA LYS A 140 -10.14 19.21 21.15
C LYS A 140 -9.40 17.86 21.00
N SER A 141 -8.85 17.28 22.07
CA SER A 141 -8.23 15.94 21.99
C SER A 141 -9.21 14.85 21.49
N LEU A 142 -10.49 14.96 21.84
CA LEU A 142 -11.53 14.03 21.42
C LEU A 142 -11.75 14.05 19.90
N HIS A 143 -11.72 15.24 19.27
CA HIS A 143 -11.86 15.34 17.82
C HIS A 143 -10.62 14.77 17.10
N CYS A 144 -9.42 14.98 17.64
CA CYS A 144 -8.18 14.43 17.08
C CYS A 144 -8.16 12.89 17.12
N TYR A 145 -8.66 12.31 18.21
CA TYR A 145 -8.81 10.87 18.32
C TYR A 145 -9.87 10.34 17.34
N ALA A 146 -11.02 11.02 17.23
CA ALA A 146 -12.07 10.64 16.30
C ALA A 146 -11.61 10.68 14.83
N THR A 147 -10.88 11.71 14.40
CA THR A 147 -10.34 11.77 13.02
C THR A 147 -9.36 10.64 12.76
N SER A 148 -8.50 10.32 13.72
CA SER A 148 -7.57 9.19 13.61
C SER A 148 -8.35 7.87 13.40
N VAL A 149 -9.35 7.59 14.25
CA VAL A 149 -10.18 6.38 14.14
C VAL A 149 -10.88 6.29 12.78
N VAL A 150 -11.42 7.40 12.27
CA VAL A 150 -12.07 7.43 10.95
C VAL A 150 -11.09 7.09 9.84
N ILE A 151 -9.87 7.65 9.88
CA ILE A 151 -8.82 7.35 8.90
C ILE A 151 -8.50 5.85 8.92
N TRP A 152 -8.30 5.27 10.11
CA TRP A 152 -8.03 3.83 10.25
C TRP A 152 -9.15 2.98 9.66
N ILE A 153 -10.41 3.31 9.93
CA ILE A 153 -11.57 2.59 9.38
C ILE A 153 -11.59 2.67 7.86
N ILE A 154 -11.36 3.85 7.27
CA ILE A 154 -11.35 4.03 5.81
C ILE A 154 -10.20 3.24 5.18
N SER A 155 -9.02 3.27 5.78
CA SER A 155 -7.87 2.50 5.32
C SER A 155 -8.12 0.99 5.41
N LEU A 156 -8.76 0.51 6.47
CA LEU A 156 -9.17 -0.89 6.61
C LEU A 156 -10.17 -1.28 5.50
N CYS A 157 -11.21 -0.48 5.30
CA CYS A 157 -12.20 -0.72 4.24
C CYS A 157 -11.57 -0.77 2.84
N ALA A 158 -10.60 0.09 2.55
CA ALA A 158 -9.87 0.10 1.29
C ALA A 158 -8.87 -1.06 1.14
N ALA A 159 -8.29 -1.55 2.23
CA ALA A 159 -7.33 -2.65 2.21
C ALA A 159 -7.98 -4.05 2.12
N ILE A 160 -9.19 -4.23 2.69
CA ILE A 160 -9.95 -5.50 2.65
C ILE A 160 -10.12 -6.06 1.23
N PRO A 161 -10.63 -5.32 0.22
CA PRO A 161 -10.83 -5.86 -1.12
C PRO A 161 -9.50 -6.28 -1.76
N GLN A 162 -8.45 -5.47 -1.61
CA GLN A 162 -7.11 -5.80 -2.11
C GLN A 162 -6.63 -7.14 -1.52
N ALA A 163 -6.76 -7.31 -0.20
CA ALA A 163 -6.35 -8.54 0.46
C ALA A 163 -7.21 -9.77 0.09
N LYS A 164 -8.51 -9.59 -0.20
CA LYS A 164 -9.40 -10.71 -0.54
C LYS A 164 -9.17 -11.26 -1.95
N PHE A 165 -8.76 -10.40 -2.89
CA PHE A 165 -8.55 -10.81 -4.28
C PHE A 165 -7.13 -11.31 -4.54
N ASN A 166 -6.20 -11.10 -3.61
CA ASN A 166 -4.90 -11.73 -3.66
C ASN A 166 -5.00 -13.22 -3.36
N SER A 167 -4.47 -14.05 -4.25
CA SER A 167 -4.42 -15.50 -4.10
C SER A 167 -3.07 -16.03 -4.57
N VAL A 168 -2.66 -17.15 -4.01
CA VAL A 168 -1.41 -17.81 -4.41
C VAL A 168 -1.64 -18.60 -5.70
N VAL A 169 -0.92 -18.24 -6.76
CA VAL A 169 -0.99 -18.86 -8.08
C VAL A 169 0.39 -19.34 -8.54
N PRO A 170 0.51 -20.47 -9.26
CA PRO A 170 1.79 -20.92 -9.78
C PRO A 170 2.31 -19.98 -10.88
N ASN A 171 3.61 -19.66 -10.85
CA ASN A 171 4.25 -18.84 -11.89
C ASN A 171 4.30 -19.62 -13.20
N SER A 172 3.58 -19.16 -14.21
CA SER A 172 3.54 -19.83 -15.52
C SER A 172 4.94 -19.99 -16.13
N VAL A 173 5.82 -18.99 -16.01
CA VAL A 173 7.20 -19.04 -16.55
C VAL A 173 8.02 -20.16 -15.92
N ASP A 174 7.92 -20.33 -14.60
CA ASP A 174 8.68 -21.36 -13.89
C ASP A 174 8.06 -22.75 -14.14
N VAL A 175 6.73 -22.84 -14.29
CA VAL A 175 6.04 -24.06 -14.75
C VAL A 175 6.50 -24.48 -16.14
N PHE A 176 6.66 -23.55 -17.09
CA PHE A 176 7.18 -23.86 -18.43
C PHE A 176 8.63 -24.37 -18.39
N MET A 177 9.48 -23.78 -17.54
CA MET A 177 10.87 -24.21 -17.36
C MET A 177 10.97 -25.61 -16.74
N ASP A 178 10.09 -25.91 -15.77
CA ASP A 178 10.01 -27.20 -15.08
C ASP A 178 9.52 -28.31 -16.02
N ALA A 179 8.51 -28.02 -16.84
CA ALA A 179 8.01 -28.93 -17.89
C ALA A 179 9.11 -29.32 -18.90
N GLN A 180 10.09 -28.44 -19.12
CA GLN A 180 11.21 -28.71 -20.03
C GLN A 180 12.37 -29.46 -19.36
N ASN A 181 12.58 -29.29 -18.05
CA ASN A 181 13.69 -29.89 -17.31
C ASN A 181 13.31 -31.12 -16.44
N ASN A 182 12.05 -31.57 -16.50
CA ASN A 182 11.53 -32.70 -15.72
C ASN A 182 11.77 -32.56 -14.20
N GLY A 183 11.81 -31.31 -13.72
CA GLY A 183 11.87 -30.96 -12.29
C GLY A 183 10.48 -30.99 -11.65
N THR A 184 10.40 -30.62 -10.36
CA THR A 184 9.12 -30.42 -9.66
C THR A 184 9.06 -29.11 -8.85
N ASN A 185 9.98 -28.16 -9.10
CA ASN A 185 10.13 -26.97 -8.25
C ASN A 185 9.36 -25.79 -8.83
N VAL A 186 8.07 -25.70 -8.50
CA VAL A 186 7.19 -24.62 -8.95
C VAL A 186 7.31 -23.41 -8.02
N ILE A 187 7.68 -22.26 -8.57
CA ILE A 187 7.65 -20.97 -7.84
C ILE A 187 6.21 -20.46 -7.81
N LEU A 188 5.75 -20.08 -6.62
CA LEU A 188 4.42 -19.52 -6.40
C LEU A 188 4.48 -17.99 -6.38
N LEU A 189 3.49 -17.36 -7.01
CA LEU A 189 3.26 -15.92 -6.99
C LEU A 189 2.06 -15.60 -6.11
N CYS A 190 2.12 -14.50 -5.37
CA CYS A 190 0.96 -13.93 -4.69
C CYS A 190 0.46 -12.78 -5.58
N ASP A 191 -0.52 -13.07 -6.45
CA ASP A 191 -0.99 -12.13 -7.46
C ASP A 191 -2.45 -11.74 -7.23
N PHE A 192 -2.80 -10.55 -7.72
CA PHE A 192 -4.14 -10.01 -7.65
C PHE A 192 -5.02 -10.64 -8.75
N ASP A 193 -6.06 -11.36 -8.35
CA ASP A 193 -6.99 -11.98 -9.30
C ASP A 193 -7.96 -10.94 -9.88
N GLU A 194 -7.59 -10.36 -11.02
CA GLU A 194 -8.35 -9.32 -11.74
C GLU A 194 -9.77 -9.80 -12.13
N ARG A 195 -10.00 -11.11 -12.29
CA ARG A 195 -11.35 -11.67 -12.61
C ARG A 195 -12.35 -11.50 -11.46
N ARG A 196 -11.87 -11.37 -10.23
CA ARG A 196 -12.71 -11.17 -9.04
C ARG A 196 -12.76 -9.70 -8.61
N GLY A 197 -11.85 -8.86 -9.11
CA GLY A 197 -11.62 -7.48 -8.71
C GLY A 197 -12.46 -6.39 -9.41
N VAL A 198 -13.40 -6.73 -10.30
CA VAL A 198 -14.22 -5.74 -11.06
C VAL A 198 -14.99 -4.76 -10.16
N PHE A 199 -15.19 -5.09 -8.88
CA PHE A 199 -15.80 -4.20 -7.88
C PHE A 199 -14.89 -3.06 -7.37
N LEU A 200 -13.56 -3.15 -7.53
CA LEU A 200 -12.62 -2.15 -7.01
C LEU A 200 -12.63 -0.84 -7.80
N LEU A 201 -12.94 -0.87 -9.10
CA LEU A 201 -13.19 0.34 -9.88
C LEU A 201 -14.40 1.13 -9.33
N GLY A 202 -15.40 0.43 -8.78
CA GLY A 202 -16.54 1.03 -8.09
C GLY A 202 -16.17 1.64 -6.73
N MET A 203 -15.28 1.01 -5.97
CA MET A 203 -14.85 1.53 -4.66
C MET A 203 -13.87 2.71 -4.77
N GLY A 204 -13.07 2.80 -5.84
CA GLY A 204 -12.29 4.00 -6.13
C GLY A 204 -13.16 5.26 -6.30
N ALA A 205 -14.35 5.11 -6.90
CA ALA A 205 -15.34 6.18 -6.99
C ALA A 205 -16.00 6.50 -5.63
N VAL A 206 -16.24 5.49 -4.79
CA VAL A 206 -16.76 5.67 -3.41
C VAL A 206 -15.74 6.36 -2.50
N GLN A 207 -14.45 6.04 -2.66
CA GLN A 207 -13.35 6.69 -1.93
C GLN A 207 -13.24 8.18 -2.31
N CYS A 208 -13.37 8.53 -3.60
CA CYS A 208 -13.49 9.92 -4.04
C CYS A 208 -14.67 10.64 -3.39
N GLY A 209 -15.85 10.01 -3.35
CA GLY A 209 -17.06 10.58 -2.73
C GLY A 209 -16.98 10.74 -1.21
N HIS A 210 -16.26 9.84 -0.52
CA HIS A 210 -16.13 9.91 0.94
C HIS A 210 -15.01 10.88 1.39
N ILE A 211 -13.94 10.99 0.59
CA ILE A 211 -12.87 11.99 0.80
C ILE A 211 -13.40 13.41 0.56
N SER A 212 -14.24 13.62 -0.46
CA SER A 212 -14.95 14.90 -0.65
C SER A 212 -15.91 15.19 0.52
N GLY A 213 -16.59 14.17 1.04
CA GLY A 213 -17.42 14.31 2.24
C GLY A 213 -16.61 14.59 3.52
N LEU A 214 -15.37 14.12 3.62
CA LEU A 214 -14.45 14.43 4.72
C LEU A 214 -13.91 15.85 4.64
N SER A 215 -13.58 16.35 3.43
CA SER A 215 -13.28 17.78 3.24
C SER A 215 -14.48 18.66 3.55
N ASP A 216 -15.70 18.22 3.23
CA ASP A 216 -16.94 18.96 3.54
C ASP A 216 -17.30 18.87 5.03
N PHE A 217 -17.06 17.74 5.70
CA PHE A 217 -17.27 17.60 7.15
C PHE A 217 -16.23 18.36 7.98
N MET A 218 -14.97 18.38 7.52
CA MET A 218 -13.92 19.22 8.09
C MET A 218 -14.15 20.71 7.77
N GLY A 219 -14.75 21.03 6.61
CA GLY A 219 -15.23 22.36 6.26
C GLY A 219 -16.42 22.82 7.11
N ASN A 220 -17.38 21.94 7.40
CA ASN A 220 -18.54 22.20 8.26
C ASN A 220 -18.21 22.21 9.76
N CYS A 221 -17.04 21.71 10.17
CA CYS A 221 -16.50 21.98 11.51
C CYS A 221 -15.88 23.39 11.64
N SER A 222 -16.12 24.26 10.66
CA SER A 222 -15.83 25.69 10.69
C SER A 222 -17.10 26.51 10.91
N PHE A 223 -17.92 26.16 11.90
CA PHE A 223 -18.79 27.09 12.62
C PHE A 223 -19.26 26.37 13.89
N TRP A 224 -18.84 26.89 15.04
CA TRP A 224 -19.01 26.41 16.45
C TRP A 224 -17.74 25.80 17.12
#